data_AF-A0A950ERN2-F1
#
_entry.id   AF-A0A950ERN2-F1
#
_cell.length_a   1.000
_cell.length_b   1.000
_cell.length_c   1.000
_cell.angle_alpha   90.00
_cell.angle_beta   90.00
_cell.angle_gamma   90.00
#
_symmetry.space_group_name_H-M   'P 1'
#
loop_
_entity.id
_entity.type
_entity.pdbx_description
1 polymer ?
#
loop_
_entity_poly.entity_id
_entity_poly.type
_entity_poly.pdbx_seq_one_letter_code
_entity_poly.pdbx_strand_id
1 'polypeptide(L)'
;MGIPMNTAILPLFAIGSFLGSLHLGWWLDLGNTAPVGLVTEWGWAKALLATLAALAVIAAGVALYAKRANIALNRAAKPLLVRKWLVGAVLLAMLATLNLIIAGQPWGVVYGFGLWAAKIANATGAVDLAGNWFWSQPGNAARLHETVLLDVTSITNIGILGGALWIAAGKPAAAKALTGTQWIVALVAGLVLGYSSRLAFGCNVGAMLSGISTGSIHGWIWVPCAFVGTIFGLRIRRRFGF
;
A
#
# COMPACT_ATOMS: atom_id res chain seq x y z
N MET A 1 14.74 11.04 -3.57
CA MET A 1 15.42 9.81 -3.11
C MET A 1 15.58 8.95 -4.34
N GLY A 2 16.83 8.66 -4.73
CA GLY A 2 17.16 8.21 -6.08
C GLY A 2 16.69 6.81 -6.44
N ILE A 3 16.80 6.49 -7.74
CA ILE A 3 16.60 5.16 -8.32
C ILE A 3 17.32 4.06 -7.51
N PRO A 4 18.60 4.22 -7.06
CA PRO A 4 19.32 3.14 -6.36
C PRO A 4 18.70 2.71 -5.03
N MET A 5 18.09 3.66 -4.31
CA MET A 5 17.47 3.35 -3.01
C MET A 5 16.19 2.54 -3.22
N ASN A 6 15.39 2.92 -4.20
CA ASN A 6 14.13 2.24 -4.49
C ASN A 6 14.37 0.83 -5.06
N THR A 7 15.40 0.64 -5.89
CA THR A 7 15.77 -0.68 -6.42
C THR A 7 16.24 -1.64 -5.33
N ALA A 8 16.84 -1.13 -4.25
CA ALA A 8 17.24 -1.95 -3.11
C ALA A 8 16.08 -2.21 -2.13
N ILE A 9 15.21 -1.23 -1.89
CA ILE A 9 14.07 -1.38 -0.97
C ILE A 9 13.01 -2.35 -1.51
N LEU A 10 12.77 -2.35 -2.82
CA LEU A 10 11.68 -3.14 -3.41
C LEU A 10 11.84 -4.66 -3.20
N PRO A 11 13.02 -5.28 -3.40
CA PRO A 11 13.26 -6.67 -3.02
C PRO A 11 13.01 -6.94 -1.54
N LEU A 12 13.47 -6.06 -0.65
CA LEU A 12 13.25 -6.21 0.80
C LEU A 12 11.77 -6.11 1.15
N PHE A 13 11.02 -5.23 0.48
CA PHE A 13 9.57 -5.16 0.61
C PHE A 13 8.90 -6.45 0.13
N ALA A 14 9.32 -7.04 -0.99
CA ALA A 14 8.79 -8.30 -1.49
C ALA A 14 9.04 -9.46 -0.51
N ILE A 15 10.28 -9.57 0.00
CA ILE A 15 10.65 -10.53 1.04
C ILE A 15 9.80 -10.31 2.31
N GLY A 16 9.64 -9.05 2.74
CA GLY A 16 8.82 -8.70 3.90
C GLY A 16 7.37 -9.15 3.71
N SER A 17 6.76 -8.84 2.55
CA SER A 17 5.39 -9.26 2.22
C SER A 17 5.22 -10.78 2.20
N PHE A 18 6.24 -11.51 1.74
CA PHE A 18 6.28 -12.96 1.79
C PHE A 18 6.38 -13.48 3.23
N LEU A 19 7.31 -12.99 4.05
CA LEU A 19 7.41 -13.37 5.47
C LEU A 19 6.12 -13.05 6.23
N GLY A 20 5.49 -11.91 5.94
CA GLY A 20 4.19 -11.55 6.51
C GLY A 20 3.11 -12.55 6.14
N SER A 21 3.16 -13.13 4.94
CA SER A 21 2.19 -14.13 4.50
C SER A 21 2.39 -15.47 5.21
N LEU A 22 3.63 -15.83 5.52
CA LEU A 22 3.93 -17.06 6.27
C LEU A 22 3.37 -17.02 7.69
N HIS A 23 3.46 -15.85 8.35
CA HIS A 23 2.98 -15.67 9.73
C HIS A 23 1.52 -15.25 9.83
N LEU A 24 0.84 -14.97 8.71
CA LEU A 24 -0.50 -14.36 8.74
C LEU A 24 -1.52 -15.24 9.48
N GLY A 25 -1.47 -16.56 9.30
CA GLY A 25 -2.35 -17.50 10.01
C GLY A 25 -2.20 -17.39 11.53
N TRP A 26 -0.96 -17.40 12.02
CA TRP A 26 -0.68 -17.23 13.45
C TRP A 26 -1.23 -15.92 14.03
N TRP A 27 -1.13 -14.81 13.29
CA TRP A 27 -1.72 -13.54 13.73
C TRP A 27 -3.25 -13.58 13.78
N LEU A 28 -3.88 -14.29 12.83
CA LEU A 28 -5.34 -14.43 12.80
C LEU A 28 -5.87 -15.34 13.90
N ASP A 29 -5.09 -16.33 14.33
CA ASP A 29 -5.42 -17.23 15.44
C ASP A 29 -5.43 -16.52 16.81
N LEU A 30 -4.69 -15.42 16.96
CA LEU A 30 -4.73 -14.59 18.17
C LEU A 30 -6.08 -13.87 18.36
N GLY A 31 -6.84 -13.70 17.28
CA GLY A 31 -8.14 -13.05 17.29
C GLY A 31 -8.40 -12.31 15.98
N ASN A 32 -9.55 -12.58 15.38
CA ASN A 32 -10.03 -11.87 14.21
C ASN A 32 -11.53 -11.63 14.31
N THR A 33 -12.00 -10.59 13.61
CA THR A 33 -13.42 -10.30 13.44
C THR A 33 -13.79 -10.53 11.98
N ALA A 34 -15.02 -10.94 11.73
CA ALA A 34 -15.53 -11.03 10.36
C ALA A 34 -15.39 -9.68 9.63
N PRO A 35 -15.04 -9.69 8.32
CA PRO A 35 -14.97 -8.46 7.54
C PRO A 35 -16.34 -7.74 7.51
N VAL A 36 -16.37 -6.46 7.88
CA VAL A 36 -17.59 -5.65 7.84
C VAL A 36 -17.55 -4.69 6.65
N GLY A 37 -18.53 -4.84 5.76
CA GLY A 37 -18.76 -3.97 4.61
C GLY A 37 -19.96 -3.04 4.82
N LEU A 38 -19.77 -1.73 4.76
CA LEU A 38 -20.87 -0.76 4.86
C LEU A 38 -21.90 -0.95 3.74
N VAL A 39 -21.47 -1.39 2.55
CA VAL A 39 -22.37 -1.67 1.43
C VAL A 39 -23.27 -2.88 1.73
N THR A 40 -22.73 -3.92 2.36
CA THR A 40 -23.51 -5.12 2.72
C THR A 40 -24.47 -4.84 3.87
N GLU A 41 -24.05 -4.03 4.85
CA GLU A 41 -24.86 -3.72 6.04
C GLU A 41 -25.95 -2.66 5.77
N TRP A 42 -25.62 -1.59 5.02
CA TRP A 42 -26.49 -0.42 4.89
C TRP A 42 -27.07 -0.24 3.48
N GLY A 43 -26.61 -1.03 2.50
CA GLY A 43 -26.86 -0.82 1.09
C GLY A 43 -25.97 0.28 0.49
N TRP A 44 -25.77 0.21 -0.83
CA TRP A 44 -24.79 1.05 -1.53
C TRP A 44 -25.05 2.56 -1.36
N ALA A 45 -26.31 3.00 -1.38
CA ALA A 45 -26.64 4.42 -1.33
C ALA A 45 -26.29 5.05 0.02
N LYS A 46 -26.67 4.40 1.13
CA LYS A 46 -26.35 4.87 2.48
C LYS A 46 -24.85 4.78 2.76
N ALA A 47 -24.21 3.69 2.33
CA ALA A 47 -22.76 3.51 2.48
C ALA A 47 -21.97 4.60 1.73
N LEU A 48 -22.39 4.95 0.51
CA LEU A 48 -21.79 6.01 -0.28
C LEU A 48 -21.96 7.38 0.39
N LEU A 49 -23.18 7.72 0.81
CA LEU A 49 -23.44 8.98 1.51
C LEU A 49 -22.63 9.10 2.80
N ALA A 50 -22.56 8.04 3.60
CA ALA A 50 -21.75 8.00 4.81
C ALA A 50 -20.26 8.18 4.51
N THR A 51 -19.75 7.51 3.47
CA THR A 51 -18.36 7.62 3.01
C THR A 51 -18.04 9.05 2.57
N LEU A 52 -18.89 9.65 1.73
CA LEU A 52 -18.71 11.01 1.25
C LEU A 52 -18.78 12.04 2.39
N ALA A 53 -19.72 11.87 3.32
CA ALA A 53 -19.83 12.73 4.50
C ALA A 53 -18.57 12.64 5.38
N ALA A 54 -18.10 11.43 5.67
CA ALA A 54 -16.88 11.21 6.46
C ALA A 54 -15.64 11.82 5.78
N LEU A 55 -15.50 11.64 4.45
CA LEU A 55 -14.42 12.26 3.68
C LEU A 55 -14.50 13.79 3.69
N ALA A 56 -15.70 14.36 3.57
CA ALA A 56 -15.90 15.80 3.64
C ALA A 56 -15.53 16.37 5.02
N VAL A 57 -15.90 15.69 6.10
CA VAL A 57 -15.52 16.06 7.47
C VAL A 57 -14.01 16.01 7.66
N ILE A 58 -13.34 14.95 7.21
CA ILE A 58 -11.87 14.83 7.27
C ILE A 58 -11.21 15.94 6.44
N ALA A 59 -11.68 16.18 5.22
CA ALA A 59 -11.14 17.22 4.36
C ALA A 59 -11.26 18.61 5.00
N ALA A 60 -12.42 18.93 5.59
CA ALA A 60 -12.63 20.18 6.32
C ALA A 60 -11.69 20.28 7.54
N GLY A 61 -11.58 19.22 8.34
CA GLY A 61 -10.67 19.16 9.49
C GLY A 61 -9.21 19.38 9.11
N VAL A 62 -8.74 18.68 8.06
CA VAL A 62 -7.37 18.83 7.53
C VAL A 62 -7.14 20.24 6.98
N ALA A 63 -8.12 20.83 6.29
CA ALA A 63 -8.00 22.20 5.78
C ALA A 63 -7.86 23.23 6.90
N LEU A 64 -8.70 23.12 7.94
CA LEU A 64 -8.67 24.01 9.09
C LEU A 64 -7.34 23.86 9.84
N TYR A 65 -6.89 22.63 10.09
CA TYR A 65 -5.60 22.36 10.71
C TYR A 65 -4.44 22.93 9.88
N ALA A 66 -4.39 22.62 8.59
CA ALA A 66 -3.33 23.10 7.70
C ALA A 66 -3.33 24.62 7.59
N LYS A 67 -4.50 25.27 7.52
CA LYS A 67 -4.61 26.73 7.52
C LYS A 67 -4.02 27.32 8.79
N ARG A 68 -4.41 26.82 9.96
CA ARG A 68 -3.87 27.28 11.26
C ARG A 68 -2.36 27.06 11.37
N ALA A 69 -1.88 25.88 11.01
CA ALA A 69 -0.46 25.55 11.04
C ALA A 69 0.38 26.43 10.10
N ASN A 70 -0.12 26.72 8.90
CA ASN A 70 0.57 27.61 7.96
C ASN A 70 0.61 29.06 8.45
N ILE A 71 -0.48 29.57 9.04
CA ILE A 71 -0.50 30.91 9.67
C ILE A 71 0.55 30.99 10.78
N ALA A 72 0.59 30.01 11.69
CA ALA A 72 1.57 29.99 12.78
C ALA A 72 3.03 29.91 12.29
N LEU A 73 3.27 29.33 11.11
CA LEU A 73 4.59 29.21 10.49
C LEU A 73 4.90 30.33 9.49
N ASN A 74 4.03 31.35 9.39
CA ASN A 74 4.11 32.44 8.41
C ASN A 74 4.28 31.96 6.95
N ARG A 75 3.52 30.92 6.57
CA ARG A 75 3.51 30.30 5.24
C ARG A 75 2.16 30.49 4.58
N ALA A 76 2.15 30.62 3.25
CA ALA A 76 0.90 30.63 2.49
C ALA A 76 0.20 29.27 2.57
N ALA A 77 -1.05 29.25 3.03
CA ALA A 77 -1.86 28.04 3.03
C ALA A 77 -2.25 27.67 1.60
N LYS A 78 -2.03 26.40 1.22
CA LYS A 78 -2.50 25.88 -0.07
C LYS A 78 -4.01 25.60 0.02
N PRO A 79 -4.80 25.90 -1.02
CA PRO A 79 -6.20 25.53 -1.06
C PRO A 79 -6.34 24.00 -1.10
N LEU A 80 -7.46 23.48 -0.60
CA LEU A 80 -7.79 22.05 -0.71
C LEU A 80 -7.88 21.60 -2.17
N LEU A 81 -8.52 22.42 -3.00
CA LEU A 81 -8.80 22.13 -4.40
C LEU A 81 -7.66 22.67 -5.27
N VAL A 82 -6.60 21.88 -5.40
CA VAL A 82 -5.51 22.18 -6.33
C VAL A 82 -5.74 21.40 -7.62
N ARG A 83 -5.84 22.09 -8.77
CA ARG A 83 -6.13 21.48 -10.09
C ARG A 83 -5.31 20.22 -10.37
N LYS A 84 -3.99 20.25 -10.12
CA LYS A 84 -3.11 19.09 -10.34
C LYS A 84 -3.45 17.88 -9.46
N TRP A 85 -3.91 18.11 -8.23
CA TRP A 85 -4.31 17.04 -7.32
C TRP A 85 -5.66 16.45 -7.73
N LEU A 86 -6.59 17.30 -8.19
CA LEU A 86 -7.88 16.85 -8.72
C LEU A 86 -7.71 15.99 -9.97
N VAL A 87 -6.87 16.41 -10.92
CA VAL A 87 -6.56 15.61 -12.11
C VAL A 87 -5.97 14.26 -11.70
N GLY A 88 -5.02 14.24 -10.75
CA GLY A 88 -4.44 13.00 -10.23
C GLY A 88 -5.49 12.10 -9.55
N ALA A 89 -6.38 12.66 -8.74
CA ALA A 89 -7.43 11.92 -8.06
C ALA A 89 -8.45 11.32 -9.04
N VAL A 90 -8.88 12.09 -10.05
CA VAL A 90 -9.81 11.62 -11.08
C VAL A 90 -9.17 10.52 -11.93
N LEU A 91 -7.92 10.69 -12.38
CA LEU A 91 -7.20 9.66 -13.11
C LEU A 91 -7.03 8.38 -12.27
N LEU A 92 -6.68 8.52 -10.98
CA LEU A 92 -6.53 7.38 -10.09
C LEU A 92 -7.85 6.65 -9.86
N ALA A 93 -8.96 7.39 -9.71
CA ALA A 93 -10.29 6.82 -9.59
C ALA A 93 -10.69 6.06 -10.86
N MET A 94 -10.50 6.65 -12.04
CA MET A 94 -10.79 5.99 -13.32
C MET A 94 -9.95 4.71 -13.50
N LEU A 95 -8.66 4.74 -13.19
CA LEU A 95 -7.79 3.57 -13.26
C LEU A 95 -8.17 2.50 -12.24
N ALA A 96 -8.54 2.88 -11.02
CA ALA A 96 -9.03 1.94 -10.00
C ALA A 96 -10.35 1.29 -10.42
N THR A 97 -11.28 2.05 -10.99
CA THR A 97 -12.54 1.52 -11.54
C THR A 97 -12.26 0.57 -12.71
N LEU A 98 -11.36 0.93 -13.63
CA LEU A 98 -10.99 0.07 -14.75
C LEU A 98 -10.34 -1.22 -14.27
N ASN A 99 -9.44 -1.15 -13.27
CA ASN A 99 -8.88 -2.34 -12.63
C ASN A 99 -9.98 -3.21 -12.03
N LEU A 100 -10.95 -2.64 -11.32
CA LEU A 100 -12.06 -3.41 -10.75
C LEU A 100 -12.87 -4.14 -11.83
N ILE A 101 -13.18 -3.46 -12.94
CA ILE A 101 -13.95 -4.03 -14.06
C ILE A 101 -13.17 -5.17 -14.75
N ILE A 102 -11.87 -4.97 -15.01
CA ILE A 102 -11.04 -5.94 -15.74
C ILE A 102 -10.61 -7.11 -14.83
N ALA A 103 -10.15 -6.80 -13.62
CA ALA A 103 -9.57 -7.78 -12.70
C ALA A 103 -10.62 -8.53 -11.87
N GLY A 104 -11.85 -8.02 -11.78
CA GLY A 104 -12.89 -8.55 -10.90
C GLY A 104 -12.61 -8.36 -9.40
N GLN A 105 -11.58 -7.59 -9.04
CA GLN A 105 -11.16 -7.36 -7.67
C GLN A 105 -10.63 -5.93 -7.46
N PRO A 106 -10.71 -5.39 -6.23
CA PRO A 106 -10.16 -4.08 -5.91
C PRO A 106 -8.65 -4.03 -6.13
N TRP A 107 -8.12 -2.84 -6.43
CA TRP A 107 -6.71 -2.68 -6.74
C TRP A 107 -5.83 -3.01 -5.53
N GLY A 108 -5.05 -4.10 -5.65
CA GLY A 108 -4.01 -4.51 -4.71
C GLY A 108 -2.60 -4.38 -5.31
N VAL A 109 -1.59 -4.32 -4.44
CA VAL A 109 -0.16 -4.20 -4.84
C VAL A 109 0.71 -5.18 -4.06
N VAL A 110 0.50 -5.25 -2.74
CA VAL A 110 1.30 -6.03 -1.78
C VAL A 110 1.35 -7.51 -2.13
N TYR A 111 0.23 -8.06 -2.65
CA TYR A 111 0.10 -9.48 -2.97
C TYR A 111 1.10 -9.93 -4.03
N GLY A 112 1.14 -9.24 -5.18
CA GLY A 112 2.00 -9.60 -6.31
C GLY A 112 3.48 -9.63 -5.93
N PHE A 113 3.98 -8.63 -5.19
CA PHE A 113 5.37 -8.64 -4.73
C PHE A 113 5.68 -9.81 -3.79
N GLY A 114 4.76 -10.14 -2.87
CA GLY A 114 4.92 -11.32 -2.01
C GLY A 114 4.88 -12.63 -2.80
N LEU A 115 4.05 -12.72 -3.86
CA LEU A 115 4.00 -13.86 -4.76
C LEU A 115 5.33 -14.07 -5.50
N TRP A 116 6.00 -13.01 -5.94
CA TRP A 116 7.30 -13.13 -6.61
C TRP A 116 8.35 -13.73 -5.68
N ALA A 117 8.41 -13.24 -4.44
CA ALA A 117 9.31 -13.79 -3.43
C ALA A 117 8.93 -15.24 -3.05
N ALA A 118 7.64 -15.54 -2.92
CA ALA A 118 7.16 -16.90 -2.64
C ALA A 118 7.55 -17.90 -3.74
N LYS A 119 7.42 -17.52 -5.01
CA LYS A 119 7.84 -18.35 -6.14
C LYS A 119 9.32 -18.65 -6.14
N ILE A 120 10.16 -17.65 -5.84
CA ILE A 120 11.60 -17.86 -5.70
C ILE A 120 11.89 -18.84 -4.56
N ALA A 121 11.28 -18.64 -3.39
CA ALA A 121 11.46 -19.52 -2.23
C ALA A 121 10.99 -20.96 -2.48
N ASN A 122 9.88 -21.13 -3.21
CA ASN A 122 9.36 -22.43 -3.61
C ASN A 122 10.26 -23.11 -4.63
N ALA A 123 10.76 -22.38 -5.63
CA ALA A 123 11.62 -22.92 -6.68
C ALA A 123 13.00 -23.34 -6.15
N THR A 124 13.52 -22.67 -5.12
CA THR A 124 14.79 -23.04 -4.48
C THR A 124 14.63 -24.13 -3.40
N GLY A 125 13.40 -24.50 -3.04
CA GLY A 125 13.12 -25.42 -1.94
C GLY A 125 13.46 -24.85 -0.55
N ALA A 126 13.67 -23.52 -0.45
CA ALA A 126 14.06 -22.88 0.81
C ALA A 126 12.94 -22.90 1.86
N VAL A 127 11.67 -22.95 1.43
CA VAL A 127 10.50 -23.02 2.30
C VAL A 127 9.46 -23.94 1.67
N ASP A 128 8.93 -24.89 2.45
CA ASP A 128 7.76 -25.67 2.05
C ASP A 128 6.48 -24.83 2.22
N LEU A 129 5.90 -24.43 1.08
CA LEU A 129 4.67 -23.63 1.06
C LEU A 129 3.40 -24.48 1.10
N ALA A 130 3.48 -25.79 0.87
CA ALA A 130 2.31 -26.67 0.84
C ALA A 130 1.68 -26.82 2.23
N GLY A 131 2.51 -26.82 3.29
CA GLY A 131 2.06 -26.84 4.68
C GLY A 131 1.67 -25.47 5.26
N ASN A 132 1.91 -24.36 4.56
CA ASN A 132 1.66 -23.03 5.09
C ASN A 132 0.18 -22.62 4.93
N TRP A 133 -0.46 -22.14 6.00
CA TRP A 133 -1.88 -21.73 6.01
C TRP A 133 -2.28 -20.76 4.89
N PHE A 134 -1.42 -19.79 4.54
CA PHE A 134 -1.75 -18.80 3.52
C PHE A 134 -1.56 -19.35 2.11
N TRP A 135 -0.43 -20.02 1.87
CA TRP A 135 -0.06 -20.49 0.54
C TRP A 135 -0.73 -21.81 0.13
N SER A 136 -1.20 -22.60 1.09
CA SER A 136 -1.96 -23.83 0.84
C SER A 136 -3.42 -23.57 0.42
N GLN A 137 -3.91 -22.34 0.56
CA GLN A 137 -5.25 -21.98 0.11
C GLN A 137 -5.37 -22.15 -1.42
N PRO A 138 -6.48 -22.71 -1.94
CA PRO A 138 -6.59 -23.11 -3.35
C PRO A 138 -6.21 -22.01 -4.35
N GLY A 139 -6.63 -20.77 -4.10
CA GLY A 139 -6.30 -19.62 -4.94
C GLY A 139 -4.81 -19.30 -4.96
N ASN A 140 -4.13 -19.33 -3.81
CA ASN A 140 -2.71 -19.02 -3.69
C ASN A 140 -1.84 -20.18 -4.19
N ALA A 141 -2.22 -21.41 -3.88
CA ALA A 141 -1.56 -22.62 -4.34
C ALA A 141 -1.53 -22.68 -5.88
N ALA A 142 -2.65 -22.43 -6.55
CA ALA A 142 -2.71 -22.35 -8.01
C ALA A 142 -1.75 -21.29 -8.57
N ARG A 143 -1.75 -20.08 -7.97
CA ARG A 143 -0.84 -19.01 -8.39
C ARG A 143 0.63 -19.35 -8.20
N LEU A 144 1.02 -20.24 -7.29
CA LEU A 144 2.41 -20.67 -7.13
C LEU A 144 2.93 -21.50 -8.32
N HIS A 145 2.07 -22.24 -9.01
CA HIS A 145 2.43 -23.06 -10.17
C HIS A 145 2.29 -22.34 -11.52
N GLU A 146 1.55 -21.25 -11.58
CA GLU A 146 1.38 -20.45 -12.79
C GLU A 146 2.52 -19.47 -13.05
N THR A 147 2.56 -18.80 -14.20
CA THR A 147 3.52 -17.71 -14.40
C THR A 147 3.07 -16.46 -13.64
N VAL A 148 4.00 -15.56 -13.29
CA VAL A 148 3.63 -14.26 -12.68
C VAL A 148 2.80 -13.38 -13.63
N LEU A 149 2.77 -13.70 -14.92
CA LEU A 149 1.97 -12.99 -15.93
C LEU A 149 0.51 -13.47 -15.97
N LEU A 150 0.15 -14.52 -15.23
CA LEU A 150 -1.24 -14.97 -15.06
C LEU A 150 -1.89 -14.39 -13.80
N ASP A 151 -1.11 -13.72 -12.94
CA ASP A 151 -1.64 -12.98 -11.80
C ASP A 151 -1.86 -11.51 -12.16
N VAL A 152 -3.11 -11.07 -12.09
CA VAL A 152 -3.50 -9.69 -12.45
C VAL A 152 -2.77 -8.67 -11.58
N THR A 153 -2.58 -8.95 -10.28
CA THR A 153 -1.86 -8.05 -9.37
C THR A 153 -0.40 -7.86 -9.83
N SER A 154 0.25 -8.94 -10.24
CA SER A 154 1.62 -8.94 -10.76
C SER A 154 1.73 -8.17 -12.07
N ILE A 155 0.82 -8.35 -13.02
CA ILE A 155 0.80 -7.59 -14.28
C ILE A 155 0.62 -6.09 -13.98
N THR A 156 -0.33 -5.73 -13.12
CA THR A 156 -0.56 -4.34 -12.70
C THR A 156 0.69 -3.75 -12.06
N ASN A 157 1.38 -4.50 -11.19
CA ASN A 157 2.65 -4.08 -10.58
C ASN A 157 3.76 -3.87 -11.62
N ILE A 158 3.89 -4.77 -12.60
CA ILE A 158 4.86 -4.62 -13.71
C ILE A 158 4.56 -3.35 -14.50
N GLY A 159 3.28 -3.09 -14.82
CA GLY A 159 2.85 -1.87 -15.51
C GLY A 159 3.18 -0.60 -14.73
N ILE A 160 2.92 -0.59 -13.41
CA ILE A 160 3.26 0.54 -12.52
C ILE A 160 4.77 0.77 -12.49
N LEU A 161 5.57 -0.28 -12.32
CA LEU A 161 7.03 -0.18 -12.31
C LEU A 161 7.57 0.30 -13.65
N GLY A 162 7.08 -0.25 -14.76
CA GLY A 162 7.45 0.15 -16.11
C GLY A 162 7.12 1.62 -16.37
N GLY A 163 5.92 2.07 -16.02
CA GLY A 163 5.53 3.48 -16.13
C GLY A 163 6.37 4.40 -15.23
N ALA A 164 6.68 3.98 -14.01
CA ALA A 164 7.53 4.74 -13.10
C ALA A 164 8.96 4.87 -13.65
N LEU A 165 9.52 3.80 -14.20
CA LEU A 165 10.84 3.79 -14.83
C LEU A 165 10.88 4.66 -16.09
N TRP A 166 9.85 4.59 -16.94
CA TRP A 166 9.72 5.44 -18.13
C TRP A 166 9.78 6.92 -17.79
N ILE A 167 9.01 7.34 -16.78
CA ILE A 167 9.02 8.73 -16.30
C ILE A 167 10.34 9.10 -15.61
N ALA A 168 10.98 8.16 -14.91
CA ALA A 168 12.24 8.41 -14.22
C ALA A 168 13.43 8.54 -15.18
N ALA A 169 13.43 7.79 -16.29
CA ALA A 169 14.49 7.82 -17.29
C ALA A 169 14.70 9.21 -17.91
N GLY A 170 13.62 10.01 -18.01
CA GLY A 170 13.67 11.39 -18.51
C GLY A 170 14.06 12.44 -17.46
N LYS A 171 14.41 12.07 -16.23
CA LYS A 171 14.74 13.01 -15.14
C LYS A 171 16.20 12.88 -14.72
N PRO A 172 16.91 14.00 -14.50
CA PRO A 172 18.28 13.96 -13.99
C PRO A 172 18.31 13.29 -12.61
N ALA A 173 19.33 12.44 -12.40
CA ALA A 173 19.50 11.68 -11.17
C ALA A 173 19.91 12.61 -10.01
N ALA A 174 18.93 13.27 -9.39
CA ALA A 174 19.12 14.06 -8.18
C ALA A 174 19.01 13.14 -6.94
N ALA A 175 20.04 12.33 -6.70
CA ALA A 175 20.11 11.44 -5.55
C ALA A 175 21.23 11.90 -4.60
N LYS A 176 20.86 12.34 -3.39
CA LYS A 176 21.81 12.51 -2.29
C LYS A 176 22.38 11.14 -1.93
N ALA A 177 23.70 11.02 -1.84
CA ALA A 177 24.36 9.81 -1.36
C ALA A 177 23.92 9.53 0.09
N LEU A 178 23.60 8.27 0.37
CA LEU A 178 23.21 7.82 1.71
C LEU A 178 24.42 7.27 2.45
N THR A 179 24.48 7.52 3.75
CA THR A 179 25.46 6.89 4.65
C THR A 179 25.13 5.40 4.85
N GLY A 180 26.11 4.61 5.31
CA GLY A 180 25.88 3.18 5.62
C GLY A 180 24.73 2.96 6.62
N THR A 181 24.63 3.79 7.65
CA THR A 181 23.51 3.75 8.61
C THR A 181 22.17 4.06 7.94
N GLN A 182 22.11 5.05 7.06
CA GLN A 182 20.88 5.37 6.31
C GLN A 182 20.48 4.24 5.38
N TRP A 183 21.44 3.55 4.75
CA TRP A 183 21.14 2.36 3.97
C TRP A 183 20.52 1.25 4.81
N ILE A 184 21.12 0.90 5.95
CA ILE A 184 20.59 -0.12 6.85
C ILE A 184 19.16 0.24 7.29
N VAL A 185 18.95 1.49 7.73
CA VAL A 185 17.62 1.95 8.17
C VAL A 185 16.60 1.88 7.02
N ALA A 186 16.98 2.26 5.80
CA ALA A 186 16.10 2.22 4.64
C ALA A 186 15.72 0.78 4.24
N LEU A 187 16.69 -0.15 4.26
CA LEU A 187 16.46 -1.56 3.93
C LEU A 187 15.57 -2.25 4.97
N VAL A 188 15.85 -2.03 6.25
CA VAL A 188 15.01 -2.54 7.36
C VAL A 188 13.61 -1.95 7.27
N ALA A 189 13.47 -0.65 6.98
CA ALA A 189 12.18 -0.02 6.79
C ALA A 189 11.41 -0.65 5.59
N GLY A 190 12.11 -0.99 4.50
CA GLY A 190 11.53 -1.70 3.37
C GLY A 190 10.96 -3.06 3.74
N LEU A 191 11.74 -3.86 4.48
CA LEU A 191 11.33 -5.18 4.97
C LEU A 191 10.11 -5.08 5.90
N VAL A 192 10.18 -4.19 6.90
CA VAL A 192 9.08 -3.96 7.85
C VAL A 192 7.83 -3.45 7.15
N LEU A 193 7.98 -2.56 6.15
CA LEU A 193 6.86 -2.05 5.36
C LEU A 193 6.19 -3.18 4.57
N GLY A 194 6.95 -4.09 3.96
CA GLY A 194 6.41 -5.26 3.26
C GLY A 194 5.65 -6.19 4.21
N TYR A 195 6.28 -6.55 5.32
CA TYR A 195 5.72 -7.43 6.34
C TYR A 195 4.41 -6.87 6.92
N SER A 196 4.45 -5.64 7.40
CA SER A 196 3.28 -4.97 7.97
C SER A 196 2.17 -4.74 6.96
N SER A 197 2.49 -4.39 5.69
CA SER A 197 1.47 -4.20 4.65
C SER A 197 0.72 -5.50 4.35
N ARG A 198 1.37 -6.65 4.45
CA ARG A 198 0.70 -7.95 4.30
C ARG A 198 -0.24 -8.24 5.45
N LEU A 199 0.22 -8.05 6.69
CA LEU A 199 -0.61 -8.24 7.89
C LEU A 199 -1.79 -7.27 7.93
N ALA A 200 -1.60 -6.05 7.44
CA ALA A 200 -2.64 -5.03 7.36
C ALA A 200 -3.56 -5.20 6.13
N PHE A 201 -3.48 -6.33 5.41
CA PHE A 201 -4.27 -6.62 4.20
C PHE A 201 -4.17 -5.56 3.09
N GLY A 202 -3.09 -4.77 3.07
CA GLY A 202 -2.87 -3.77 2.03
C GLY A 202 -1.97 -2.63 2.44
N CYS A 203 -1.63 -1.82 1.44
CA CYS A 203 -0.93 -0.54 1.57
C CYS A 203 -1.91 0.62 1.37
N ASN A 204 -1.41 1.86 1.16
CA ASN A 204 -2.27 3.01 0.83
C ASN A 204 -3.25 2.74 -0.34
N VAL A 205 -2.82 2.00 -1.36
CA VAL A 205 -3.68 1.70 -2.52
C VAL A 205 -4.71 0.63 -2.16
N GLY A 206 -4.28 -0.48 -1.56
CA GLY A 206 -5.16 -1.61 -1.25
C GLY A 206 -6.05 -1.38 -0.03
N ALA A 207 -5.49 -0.96 1.10
CA ALA A 207 -6.22 -0.82 2.35
C ALA A 207 -6.96 0.52 2.44
N MET A 208 -6.33 1.65 2.10
CA MET A 208 -6.98 2.95 2.17
C MET A 208 -7.86 3.24 0.95
N LEU A 209 -7.31 3.32 -0.26
CA LEU A 209 -8.09 3.71 -1.44
C LEU A 209 -9.14 2.66 -1.79
N SER A 210 -8.72 1.42 -2.05
CA SER A 210 -9.62 0.33 -2.43
C SER A 210 -10.55 -0.07 -1.26
N GLY A 211 -10.06 -0.07 -0.02
CA GLY A 211 -10.89 -0.38 1.15
C GLY A 211 -12.01 0.63 1.36
N ILE A 212 -11.70 1.94 1.39
CA ILE A 212 -12.72 2.98 1.60
C ILE A 212 -13.69 3.05 0.41
N SER A 213 -13.21 2.93 -0.83
CA SER A 213 -14.07 3.04 -2.02
C SER A 213 -15.04 1.87 -2.18
N THR A 214 -14.71 0.69 -1.64
CA THR A 214 -15.58 -0.50 -1.59
C THR A 214 -16.45 -0.56 -0.33
N GLY A 215 -16.38 0.46 0.53
CA GLY A 215 -17.15 0.53 1.76
C GLY A 215 -16.66 -0.38 2.87
N SER A 216 -15.41 -0.85 2.85
CA SER A 216 -14.84 -1.67 3.91
C SER A 216 -14.51 -0.83 5.16
N ILE A 217 -14.95 -1.29 6.34
CA ILE A 217 -14.59 -0.62 7.61
C ILE A 217 -13.08 -0.74 7.90
N HIS A 218 -12.43 -1.78 7.40
CA HIS A 218 -10.99 -1.99 7.56
C HIS A 218 -10.20 -0.80 7.03
N GLY A 219 -10.58 -0.25 5.87
CA GLY A 219 -9.92 0.91 5.30
C GLY A 219 -10.01 2.15 6.20
N TRP A 220 -11.14 2.34 6.88
CA TRP A 220 -11.34 3.43 7.83
C TRP A 220 -10.52 3.27 9.11
N ILE A 221 -10.34 2.04 9.60
CA ILE A 221 -9.47 1.73 10.75
C ILE A 221 -7.99 1.84 10.36
N TRP A 222 -7.65 1.43 9.14
CA TRP A 222 -6.28 1.44 8.64
C TRP A 222 -5.69 2.85 8.58
N VAL A 223 -6.46 3.84 8.13
CA VAL A 223 -6.00 5.24 7.97
C VAL A 223 -5.41 5.85 9.26
N PRO A 224 -6.11 5.88 10.42
CA PRO A 224 -5.55 6.44 11.64
C PRO A 224 -4.34 5.63 12.13
N CYS A 225 -4.35 4.30 12.03
CA CYS A 225 -3.20 3.46 12.40
C CYS A 225 -1.96 3.79 11.54
N ALA A 226 -2.14 3.90 10.22
CA ALA A 226 -1.07 4.28 9.30
C ALA A 226 -0.59 5.72 9.52
N PHE A 227 -1.49 6.62 9.89
CA PHE A 227 -1.13 8.01 10.25
C PHE A 227 -0.26 8.06 11.52
N VAL A 228 -0.64 7.32 12.56
CA VAL A 228 0.17 7.19 13.78
C VAL A 228 1.54 6.60 13.46
N GLY A 229 1.61 5.52 12.67
CA GLY A 229 2.87 4.95 12.19
C GLY A 229 3.73 5.96 11.43
N THR A 230 3.12 6.83 10.61
CA THR A 230 3.81 7.89 9.89
C THR A 230 4.45 8.92 10.83
N ILE A 231 3.80 9.26 11.95
CA ILE A 231 4.38 10.17 12.96
C ILE A 231 5.69 9.60 13.52
N PHE A 232 5.71 8.31 13.85
CA PHE A 232 6.93 7.63 14.30
C PHE A 232 7.99 7.56 13.19
N GLY A 233 7.59 7.22 11.96
CA GLY A 233 8.47 7.19 10.79
C GLY A 233 9.14 8.54 10.51
N LEU A 234 8.41 9.66 10.66
CA LEU A 234 8.96 11.00 10.50
C LEU A 234 9.99 11.35 11.58
N ARG A 235 9.81 10.87 12.83
CA ARG A 235 10.81 11.05 13.91
C ARG A 235 12.09 10.27 13.61
N ILE A 236 11.97 9.02 13.18
CA ILE A 236 13.11 8.18 12.75
C ILE A 236 13.85 8.85 11.60
N ARG A 237 13.11 9.30 10.58
CA ARG A 237 13.68 10.01 9.42
C ARG A 237 14.51 11.22 9.83
N ARG A 238 13.99 12.06 10.74
CA ARG A 238 14.71 13.24 11.26
C ARG A 238 15.95 12.84 12.06
N ARG A 239 15.85 11.81 12.92
CA ARG A 239 16.96 11.33 13.75
C ARG A 239 18.17 10.87 12.92
N PHE A 240 17.92 10.24 11.77
CA PHE A 240 18.98 9.73 10.88
C PHE A 240 19.32 10.67 9.70
N GLY A 241 18.79 11.89 9.66
CA GLY A 241 19.20 12.93 8.70
C GLY A 241 18.85 12.64 7.23
N PHE A 242 17.74 11.93 6.98
CA PHE A 242 17.21 11.61 5.65
C PHE A 242 16.50 12.77 4.94
#